data_AF-A0AA37JUK6-F1
#
_entry.id   AF-A0AA37JUK6-F1
#
_cell.length_a   1.000
_cell.length_b   1.000
_cell.length_c   1.000
_cell.angle_alpha   90.00
_cell.angle_beta   90.00
_cell.angle_gamma   90.00
#
_symmetry.space_group_name_H-M   'P 1'
#
loop_
_entity.id
_entity.type
_entity.pdbx_description
1 polymer ?
#
loop_
_entity_poly.entity_id
_entity_poly.type
_entity_poly.pdbx_seq_one_letter_code
_entity_poly.pdbx_strand_id
1 'polypeptide(L)'
;MSLPFISTEKPKFCPWGVYYREEEPGCGVYYTNDASGKYFPERYYLDSYDDDSEYFTTIEEAADYVSEIIGKKVRPDKNAIEEALDEYMEEQDDEDVWYSFYEFEVVDE
;
A
#
# COMPACT_ATOMS: atom_id res chain seq x y z
N MET A 1 33.68 26.41 25.42
CA MET A 1 32.83 25.86 24.34
C MET A 1 32.39 24.48 24.80
N SER A 2 31.09 24.29 25.05
CA SER A 2 30.55 22.99 25.49
C SER A 2 30.02 22.24 24.28
N LEU A 3 30.43 20.98 24.10
CA LEU A 3 29.88 20.08 23.08
C LEU A 3 28.42 19.73 23.44
N PRO A 4 27.53 19.53 22.44
CA PRO A 4 26.16 19.12 22.71
C PRO A 4 26.14 17.66 23.19
N PHE A 5 25.35 17.41 24.24
CA PHE A 5 25.03 16.08 24.74
C PHE A 5 24.02 15.45 23.78
N ILE A 6 24.47 14.52 22.94
CA ILE A 6 23.56 13.67 22.15
C ILE A 6 23.18 12.51 23.06
N SER A 7 21.94 12.55 23.57
CA SER A 7 21.37 11.41 24.29
C SER A 7 21.18 10.25 23.32
N THR A 8 21.80 9.10 23.61
CA THR A 8 21.61 7.84 22.88
C THR A 8 20.40 7.04 23.37
N GLU A 9 19.55 7.62 24.22
CA GLU A 9 18.36 6.96 24.73
C GLU A 9 17.18 7.15 23.76
N LYS A 10 16.62 6.03 23.25
CA LYS A 10 15.31 6.03 22.58
C LYS A 10 14.29 6.73 23.50
N PRO A 11 13.48 7.68 23.00
CA PRO A 11 12.55 8.42 23.84
C PRO A 11 11.61 7.46 24.57
N LYS A 12 11.54 7.62 25.90
CA LYS A 12 10.61 6.91 26.78
C LYS A 12 9.19 7.43 26.55
N PHE A 13 8.32 6.54 26.08
CA PHE A 13 6.86 6.57 26.13
C PHE A 13 6.20 7.96 25.99
N CYS A 14 5.82 8.30 24.76
CA CYS A 14 4.89 9.40 24.48
C CYS A 14 3.45 8.94 24.79
N PRO A 15 2.68 9.64 25.66
CA PRO A 15 1.29 9.28 25.96
C PRO A 15 0.31 9.58 24.81
N TRP A 16 0.77 10.28 23.77
CA TRP A 16 0.12 10.34 22.46
C TRP A 16 0.90 9.43 21.51
N GLY A 17 0.36 8.25 21.22
CA GLY A 17 0.84 7.47 20.07
C GLY A 17 0.50 8.26 18.81
N VAL A 18 1.50 8.55 17.98
CA VAL A 18 1.28 9.15 16.66
C VAL A 18 1.08 7.99 15.70
N TYR A 19 -0.08 7.91 15.06
CA TYR A 19 -0.32 6.95 13.99
C TYR A 19 -0.05 7.62 12.65
N TYR A 20 0.64 6.92 11.75
CA TYR A 20 0.96 7.42 10.42
C TYR A 20 0.81 6.34 9.35
N ARG A 21 0.65 6.83 8.13
CA ARG A 21 0.76 6.09 6.88
C ARG A 21 1.72 6.87 5.98
N GLU A 22 2.72 6.17 5.47
CA GLU A 22 3.75 6.73 4.58
C GLU A 22 3.56 6.11 3.20
N GLU A 23 3.55 6.96 2.19
CA GLU A 23 3.28 6.61 0.80
C GLU A 23 4.27 7.38 -0.08
N GLU A 24 5.22 6.68 -0.69
CA GLU A 24 6.09 7.22 -1.74
C GLU A 24 6.01 6.27 -2.94
N PRO A 25 5.00 6.44 -3.83
CA PRO A 25 4.75 5.55 -4.96
C PRO A 25 5.97 5.39 -5.87
N GLY A 26 6.68 6.50 -6.14
CA GLY A 26 7.91 6.49 -6.93
C GLY A 26 9.09 5.72 -6.32
N CYS A 27 9.00 5.35 -5.04
CA CYS A 27 9.99 4.54 -4.34
C CYS A 27 9.45 3.18 -3.85
N GLY A 28 8.18 2.85 -4.15
CA GLY A 28 7.53 1.63 -3.67
C GLY A 28 7.41 1.57 -2.13
N VAL A 29 7.33 2.72 -1.46
CA VAL A 29 7.24 2.76 0.01
C VAL A 29 5.79 2.91 0.42
N TYR A 30 5.29 1.91 1.14
CA TYR A 30 3.94 1.87 1.69
C TYR A 30 4.02 1.30 3.10
N TYR A 31 4.10 2.17 4.11
CA TYR A 31 4.26 1.77 5.51
C TYR A 31 3.15 2.34 6.38
N THR A 32 2.82 1.63 7.44
CA THR A 32 2.00 2.17 8.52
C THR A 32 2.40 1.60 9.87
N ASN A 33 2.36 2.41 10.91
CA ASN A 33 2.50 1.90 12.28
C ASN A 33 1.14 1.56 12.92
N ASP A 34 0.02 1.74 12.21
CA ASP A 34 -1.30 1.33 12.69
C ASP A 34 -1.52 -0.16 12.45
N ALA A 35 -0.92 -1.00 13.29
CA ALA A 35 -1.13 -2.45 13.26
C ALA A 35 -2.61 -2.85 13.45
N SER A 36 -3.39 -2.02 14.15
CA SER A 36 -4.79 -2.30 14.45
C SER A 36 -5.74 -1.99 13.29
N GLY A 37 -5.32 -1.13 12.36
CA GLY A 37 -6.17 -0.63 11.28
C GLY A 37 -7.31 0.26 11.79
N LYS A 38 -7.16 0.86 12.96
CA LYS A 38 -8.21 1.68 13.58
C LYS A 38 -8.29 3.07 12.95
N TYR A 39 -7.15 3.60 12.52
CA TYR A 39 -6.97 4.92 11.97
C TYR A 39 -6.72 4.87 10.46
N PHE A 40 -5.98 3.85 10.01
CA PHE A 40 -5.73 3.55 8.60
C PHE A 40 -6.09 2.08 8.35
N PRO A 41 -7.38 1.77 8.12
CA PRO A 41 -7.83 0.39 7.93
C PRO A 41 -7.33 -0.20 6.61
N GLU A 42 -7.04 0.64 5.62
CA GLU A 42 -6.63 0.18 4.30
C GLU A 42 -5.22 -0.42 4.33
N ARG A 43 -5.11 -1.62 3.75
CA ARG A 43 -3.89 -2.43 3.68
C ARG A 43 -3.38 -2.64 2.27
N TYR A 44 -4.21 -2.35 1.29
CA TYR A 44 -3.86 -2.52 -0.11
C TYR A 44 -4.19 -1.24 -0.87
N TYR A 45 -3.39 -0.96 -1.89
CA TYR A 45 -3.57 0.19 -2.77
C TYR A 45 -3.35 -0.26 -4.21
N LEU A 46 -4.34 0.00 -5.06
CA LEU A 46 -4.20 -0.09 -6.50
C LEU A 46 -3.92 1.31 -7.03
N ASP A 47 -2.74 1.49 -7.62
CA ASP A 47 -2.33 2.70 -8.28
C ASP A 47 -2.60 2.59 -9.79
N SER A 48 -3.13 3.64 -10.39
CA SER A 48 -3.33 3.74 -11.83
C SER A 48 -3.19 5.20 -12.27
N TYR A 49 -3.00 5.44 -13.57
CA TYR A 49 -2.96 6.80 -14.09
C TYR A 49 -4.34 7.48 -14.11
N ASP A 50 -5.41 6.68 -14.19
CA ASP A 50 -6.80 7.11 -14.25
C ASP A 50 -7.47 7.21 -12.85
N ASP A 51 -8.77 7.52 -12.84
CA ASP A 51 -9.66 7.54 -11.66
C ASP A 51 -9.95 6.14 -11.08
N ASP A 52 -9.24 5.09 -11.52
CA ASP A 52 -9.38 3.70 -11.02
C ASP A 52 -8.47 3.40 -9.80
N SER A 53 -7.77 4.42 -9.30
CA SER A 53 -6.92 4.28 -8.12
C SER A 53 -7.77 4.14 -6.85
N GLU A 54 -7.54 3.09 -6.07
CA GLU A 54 -8.43 2.75 -4.94
C GLU A 54 -7.67 2.04 -3.80
N TYR A 55 -8.16 2.26 -2.58
CA TYR A 55 -7.63 1.66 -1.36
C TYR A 55 -8.56 0.57 -0.83
N PHE A 56 -7.99 -0.53 -0.35
CA PHE A 56 -8.78 -1.67 0.15
C PHE A 56 -8.35 -2.07 1.56
N THR A 57 -9.32 -2.46 2.38
CA THR A 57 -9.07 -2.98 3.72
C THR A 57 -8.61 -4.44 3.66
N THR A 58 -9.15 -5.19 2.70
CA THR A 58 -8.91 -6.64 2.56
C THR A 58 -8.42 -7.00 1.16
N ILE A 59 -7.68 -8.11 1.07
CA ILE A 59 -7.18 -8.63 -0.21
C ILE A 59 -8.33 -9.16 -1.08
N GLU A 60 -9.43 -9.58 -0.46
CA GLU A 60 -10.66 -9.99 -1.13
C GLU A 60 -11.33 -8.83 -1.87
N GLU A 61 -11.46 -7.67 -1.21
CA GLU A 61 -12.00 -6.46 -1.85
C GLU A 61 -11.15 -6.03 -3.05
N ALA A 62 -9.81 -6.05 -2.89
CA ALA A 62 -8.89 -5.74 -3.97
C ALA A 62 -9.04 -6.72 -5.14
N ALA A 63 -9.10 -8.02 -4.88
CA ALA A 63 -9.22 -9.03 -5.92
C ALA A 63 -10.57 -8.96 -6.66
N ASP A 64 -11.66 -8.67 -5.95
CA ASP A 64 -12.97 -8.49 -6.56
C ASP A 64 -12.97 -7.25 -7.48
N TYR A 65 -12.43 -6.11 -7.01
CA TYR A 65 -12.31 -4.90 -7.82
C TYR A 65 -11.44 -5.10 -9.07
N VAL A 66 -10.26 -5.70 -8.92
CA VAL A 66 -9.39 -6.02 -10.04
C VAL A 66 -10.08 -6.98 -11.02
N SER A 67 -10.87 -7.94 -10.51
CA SER A 67 -11.65 -8.85 -11.37
C SER A 67 -12.67 -8.10 -12.25
N GLU A 68 -13.22 -6.98 -11.78
CA GLU A 68 -14.12 -6.12 -12.55
C GLU A 68 -13.37 -5.38 -13.67
N ILE A 69 -12.18 -4.85 -13.39
CA ILE A 69 -11.31 -4.17 -14.38
C ILE A 69 -10.97 -5.13 -15.52
N ILE A 70 -10.44 -6.31 -15.17
CA ILE A 70 -9.88 -7.24 -16.17
C ILE A 70 -10.93 -8.19 -16.77
N GLY A 71 -12.15 -8.21 -16.22
CA GLY A 71 -13.25 -9.07 -16.69
C GLY A 71 -13.06 -10.59 -16.47
N LYS A 72 -12.08 -10.99 -15.65
CA LYS A 72 -11.82 -12.40 -15.25
C LYS A 72 -11.68 -12.50 -13.74
N LYS A 73 -12.05 -13.67 -13.18
CA LYS A 73 -11.96 -13.89 -11.74
C LYS A 73 -10.50 -14.03 -11.29
N VAL A 74 -10.08 -13.16 -10.38
CA VAL A 74 -8.77 -13.18 -9.73
C VAL A 74 -8.87 -13.87 -8.37
N ARG A 75 -7.77 -14.46 -7.90
CA ARG A 75 -7.69 -15.03 -6.55
C ARG A 75 -7.28 -13.92 -5.56
N PRO A 76 -7.79 -13.94 -4.32
CA PRO A 76 -7.41 -12.99 -3.29
C PRO A 76 -6.01 -13.31 -2.74
N ASP A 77 -5.00 -13.09 -3.55
CA ASP A 77 -3.58 -13.26 -3.27
C ASP A 77 -2.81 -12.16 -4.01
N LYS A 78 -1.85 -11.52 -3.33
CA LYS A 78 -1.12 -10.38 -3.87
C LYS A 78 -0.42 -10.71 -5.20
N ASN A 79 0.31 -11.83 -5.26
CA ASN A 79 1.02 -12.21 -6.46
C ASN A 79 0.04 -12.54 -7.60
N ALA A 80 -1.08 -13.20 -7.29
CA ALA A 80 -2.10 -13.48 -8.28
C ALA A 80 -2.78 -12.22 -8.84
N ILE A 81 -2.92 -11.17 -8.03
CA ILE A 81 -3.43 -9.86 -8.47
C ILE A 81 -2.41 -9.16 -9.38
N GLU A 82 -1.15 -9.09 -8.94
CA GLU A 82 -0.06 -8.51 -9.73
C GLU A 82 0.09 -9.21 -11.09
N GLU A 83 0.15 -10.55 -11.12
CA GLU A 83 0.21 -11.33 -12.35
C GLU A 83 -0.99 -11.08 -13.27
N ALA A 84 -2.19 -10.94 -12.71
CA ALA A 84 -3.40 -10.71 -13.50
C ALA A 84 -3.44 -9.32 -14.13
N LEU A 85 -2.91 -8.30 -13.43
CA LEU A 85 -2.76 -6.94 -13.94
C LEU A 85 -1.67 -6.87 -15.02
N ASP A 86 -0.53 -7.53 -14.81
CA ASP A 86 0.56 -7.60 -15.78
C ASP A 86 0.08 -8.23 -17.10
N GLU A 87 -0.61 -9.37 -17.03
CA GLU A 87 -1.22 -10.00 -18.20
C GLU A 87 -2.21 -9.06 -18.91
N TYR A 88 -3.05 -8.35 -18.14
CA TYR A 88 -4.03 -7.43 -18.71
C TYR A 88 -3.36 -6.26 -19.44
N MET A 89 -2.33 -5.65 -18.85
CA MET A 89 -1.58 -4.55 -19.46
C MET A 89 -0.87 -4.98 -20.75
N GLU A 90 -0.28 -6.18 -20.77
CA GLU A 90 0.33 -6.76 -21.98
C GLU A 90 -0.71 -6.99 -23.10
N GLU A 91 -1.96 -7.30 -22.75
CA GLU A 91 -3.05 -7.55 -23.71
C GLU A 91 -3.66 -6.26 -24.30
N GLN A 92 -3.66 -5.14 -23.56
CA GLN A 92 -4.28 -3.89 -24.03
C GLN A 92 -3.48 -3.20 -25.15
N ASP A 93 -2.17 -3.42 -25.25
CA ASP A 93 -1.26 -2.75 -26.21
C ASP A 93 -1.46 -1.20 -26.21
N ASP A 94 -1.77 -0.66 -25.03
CA ASP A 94 -2.03 0.77 -24.79
C ASP A 94 -1.12 1.26 -23.66
N GLU A 95 -0.20 2.19 -24.00
CA GLU A 95 0.77 2.75 -23.05
C GLU A 95 0.11 3.64 -21.99
N ASP A 96 -1.13 4.07 -22.20
CA ASP A 96 -1.90 4.86 -21.24
C ASP A 96 -2.55 3.96 -20.16
N VAL A 97 -2.65 2.64 -20.39
CA VAL A 97 -3.20 1.69 -19.42
C VAL A 97 -2.10 1.10 -18.55
N TRP A 98 -2.03 1.57 -17.30
CA TRP A 98 -1.07 1.07 -16.33
C TRP A 98 -1.68 0.92 -14.94
N TYR A 99 -1.36 -0.18 -14.28
CA TYR A 99 -1.76 -0.50 -12.92
C TYR A 99 -0.55 -0.99 -12.11
N SER A 100 -0.55 -0.68 -10.81
CA SER A 100 0.40 -1.28 -9.87
C SER A 100 -0.26 -1.53 -8.53
N PHE A 101 -0.01 -2.69 -7.94
CA PHE A 101 -0.66 -3.12 -6.72
C PHE A 101 0.33 -3.16 -5.56
N TYR A 102 -0.06 -2.55 -4.44
CA TYR A 102 0.79 -2.39 -3.26
C TYR A 102 0.09 -2.90 -2.01
N GLU A 103 0.91 -3.38 -1.07
CA GLU A 103 0.49 -3.78 0.28
C GLU A 103 1.23 -2.91 1.30
N PHE A 104 0.50 -2.34 2.24
CA PHE A 104 1.07 -1.56 3.33
C PHE A 104 1.74 -2.47 4.36
N GLU A 105 3.05 -2.34 4.52
CA GLU A 105 3.77 -3.08 5.55
C GLU A 105 3.59 -2.40 6.91
N VAL A 106 3.28 -3.21 7.93
CA VAL A 106 3.14 -2.72 9.30
C VAL A 106 4.52 -2.65 9.94
N VAL A 107 4.91 -1.45 10.37
CA VAL A 107 6.19 -1.19 11.05
C VAL A 107 5.96 -0.95 12.54
N ASP A 108 6.62 -1.76 13.39
CA ASP A 108 6.65 -1.56 14.85
C ASP A 108 7.70 -0.49 15.22
N GLU A 109 7.40 0.34 16.24
CA GLU A 109 8.31 1.37 16.81
C GLU A 109 9.52 0.81 17.59
#